data_AF-A0A938ZPX2-F1
#
_entry.id   AF-A0A938ZPX2-F1
#
_cell.length_a   1.000
_cell.length_b   1.000
_cell.length_c   1.000
_cell.angle_alpha   90.00
_cell.angle_beta   90.00
_cell.angle_gamma   90.00
#
_symmetry.space_group_name_H-M   'P 1'
#
loop_
_entity.id
_entity.type
_entity.pdbx_description
1 polymer ?
#
loop_
_entity_poly.entity_id
_entity_poly.type
_entity_poly.pdbx_seq_one_letter_code
_entity_poly.pdbx_strand_id
1 'polypeptide(L)'
;MKLFQITLVVLVLLINLAVAFPSWAESTLALTSNPNNFQVGQKVIWLYKPRADSSDVQRIPAEIVKLSSKQVQIKVYKHNNEFVNRWVNPNKLENSTKIK
;
A
#
# COMPACT_ATOMS: atom_id res chain seq x y z
N MET A 1 18.80 43.49 -25.67
CA MET A 1 18.82 43.33 -24.19
C MET A 1 17.57 42.64 -23.64
N LYS A 2 16.34 43.05 -24.02
CA LYS A 2 15.10 42.41 -23.53
C LYS A 2 14.97 40.91 -23.87
N LEU A 3 15.34 40.51 -25.09
CA LEU A 3 15.30 39.09 -25.50
C LEU A 3 16.21 38.21 -24.64
N PHE A 4 17.43 38.66 -24.34
CA PHE A 4 18.36 37.93 -23.48
C PHE A 4 17.82 37.76 -22.06
N GLN A 5 17.16 38.79 -21.51
CA GLN A 5 16.52 38.72 -20.20
C GLN A 5 15.36 37.72 -20.18
N ILE A 6 14.54 37.68 -21.24
CA ILE A 6 13.44 36.73 -21.36
C ILE A 6 14.00 35.29 -21.43
N THR A 7 15.02 35.06 -22.26
CA THR A 7 15.66 33.73 -22.37
C THR A 7 16.26 33.28 -21.03
N LEU A 8 16.88 34.20 -20.28
CA LEU A 8 17.43 33.91 -18.97
C LEU A 8 16.35 33.51 -17.96
N VAL A 9 15.23 34.25 -17.91
CA VAL A 9 14.11 33.95 -17.02
C VAL A 9 13.48 32.60 -17.34
N VAL A 10 13.29 32.30 -18.64
CA VAL A 10 12.76 31.00 -19.08
C VAL A 10 13.70 29.87 -18.73
N LEU A 11 15.02 30.04 -18.90
CA LEU A 11 16.01 29.04 -18.53
C LEU A 11 16.00 28.74 -17.02
N VAL A 12 15.95 29.78 -16.18
CA VAL A 12 15.86 29.63 -14.72
C VAL A 12 14.56 28.91 -14.32
N LEU A 13 13.44 29.20 -14.99
CA LEU A 13 12.17 28.53 -14.74
C LEU A 13 12.24 27.03 -15.09
N LEU A 14 12.82 26.70 -16.24
CA LEU A 14 12.99 25.30 -16.68
C LEU A 14 13.92 24.52 -15.76
N ILE A 15 15.01 25.14 -15.28
CA ILE A 15 15.90 24.52 -14.30
C ILE A 15 15.16 24.27 -12.99
N ASN A 16 14.40 25.25 -12.47
CA ASN A 16 13.62 25.04 -11.25
C ASN A 16 12.54 23.96 -11.43
N LEU A 17 11.93 23.87 -12.62
CA LEU A 17 10.94 22.84 -12.92
C LEU A 17 11.56 21.44 -13.06
N ALA A 18 12.75 21.35 -13.65
CA ALA A 18 13.47 20.07 -13.80
C ALA A 18 14.13 19.61 -12.48
N VAL A 19 14.60 20.54 -11.66
CA VAL A 19 15.25 20.28 -10.36
C VAL A 19 14.23 20.12 -9.23
N ALA A 20 12.99 20.60 -9.42
CA ALA A 20 11.84 20.20 -8.62
C ALA A 20 11.47 18.72 -8.90
N PHE A 21 12.42 17.82 -8.66
CA PHE A 21 12.10 16.44 -8.37
C PHE A 21 11.07 16.44 -7.24
N PRO A 22 10.04 15.58 -7.30
CA PRO A 22 9.10 15.44 -6.21
C PRO A 22 9.82 14.79 -5.04
N SER A 23 10.56 15.57 -4.25
CA SER A 23 11.24 15.14 -3.02
C SER A 23 10.25 14.73 -1.93
N TRP A 24 8.96 14.98 -2.15
CA TRP A 24 7.85 14.78 -1.23
C TRP A 24 6.79 13.80 -1.76
N ALA A 25 6.99 13.23 -2.94
CA ALA A 25 6.28 12.00 -3.25
C ALA A 25 7.15 10.89 -2.67
N GLU A 26 6.86 10.49 -1.43
CA GLU A 26 7.32 9.21 -0.91
C GLU A 26 6.97 8.19 -2.00
N SER A 27 7.98 7.73 -2.73
CA SER A 27 7.73 6.83 -3.84
C SER A 27 7.30 5.53 -3.19
N THR A 28 5.99 5.35 -3.15
CA THR A 28 5.28 4.13 -2.80
C THR A 28 5.65 3.00 -3.78
N LEU A 29 6.77 3.09 -4.50
CA LEU A 29 7.42 2.02 -5.27
C LEU A 29 7.95 0.90 -4.36
N ALA A 30 7.99 1.09 -3.03
CA ALA A 30 8.12 -0.03 -2.11
C ALA A 30 6.85 -0.91 -2.05
N LEU A 31 5.66 -0.39 -2.39
CA LEU A 31 4.42 -1.19 -2.47
C LEU A 31 4.36 -2.07 -3.73
N THR A 32 5.14 -1.78 -4.78
CA THR A 32 5.12 -2.57 -6.03
C THR A 32 5.89 -3.89 -5.95
N SER A 33 6.49 -4.22 -4.80
CA SER A 33 7.21 -5.49 -4.61
C SER A 33 6.30 -6.65 -4.16
N ASN A 34 5.01 -6.40 -3.89
CA ASN A 34 4.06 -7.46 -3.60
C ASN A 34 3.08 -7.62 -4.78
N PRO A 35 2.92 -8.83 -5.37
CA PRO A 35 2.00 -9.04 -6.50
C PRO A 35 0.54 -8.69 -6.18
N ASN A 36 0.20 -8.54 -4.89
CA ASN A 36 -1.09 -8.07 -4.43
C ASN A 36 -0.96 -6.60 -3.98
N ASN A 37 -1.19 -5.66 -4.91
CA ASN A 37 -1.27 -4.22 -4.61
C ASN A 37 -2.46 -3.92 -3.68
N PHE A 38 -2.25 -4.11 -2.38
CA PHE A 38 -3.25 -3.91 -1.35
C PHE A 38 -3.49 -2.41 -1.10
N GLN A 39 -4.75 -2.03 -0.91
CA GLN A 39 -5.17 -0.65 -0.60
C GLN A 39 -5.81 -0.56 0.79
N VAL A 40 -5.67 0.58 1.45
CA VAL A 40 -6.37 0.85 2.72
C VAL A 40 -7.89 0.90 2.47
N GLY A 41 -8.67 0.27 3.35
CA GLY A 41 -10.12 0.08 3.23
C GLY A 41 -10.53 -1.11 2.35
N GLN A 42 -9.57 -1.79 1.70
CA GLN A 42 -9.88 -2.96 0.89
C GLN A 42 -10.28 -4.15 1.77
N LYS A 43 -11.38 -4.81 1.41
CA LYS A 43 -11.80 -6.09 1.99
C LYS A 43 -10.92 -7.21 1.42
N VAL A 44 -10.39 -8.05 2.29
CA VAL A 44 -9.48 -9.15 1.96
C VAL A 44 -9.82 -10.38 2.77
N ILE A 45 -9.29 -11.53 2.34
CA ILE A 45 -9.38 -12.77 3.11
C ILE A 45 -8.02 -13.05 3.74
N TRP A 46 -8.00 -13.15 5.06
CA TRP A 46 -6.81 -13.55 5.82
C TRP A 46 -6.75 -15.08 5.95
N LEU A 47 -5.65 -15.64 5.45
CA LEU A 47 -5.30 -17.05 5.57
C LEU A 47 -4.64 -17.32 6.92
N TYR A 48 -5.45 -17.64 7.91
CA TYR A 48 -4.99 -17.96 9.25
C TYR A 48 -4.68 -19.45 9.39
N LYS A 49 -3.52 -19.75 9.98
CA LYS A 49 -3.17 -21.10 10.43
C LYS A 49 -3.01 -21.09 11.95
N PRO A 50 -3.69 -21.98 12.69
CA PRO A 50 -3.56 -22.07 14.15
C PRO A 50 -2.12 -22.38 14.59
N ARG A 51 -1.42 -23.22 13.83
CA ARG A 51 -0.03 -23.63 14.06
C ARG A 51 0.73 -23.72 12.73
N ALA A 52 2.05 -23.61 12.77
CA ALA A 52 2.88 -23.55 11.56
C ALA A 52 2.84 -24.84 10.71
N ASP A 53 2.71 -25.98 11.37
CA ASP A 53 2.57 -27.35 10.85
C ASP A 53 1.12 -27.73 10.47
N SER A 54 0.13 -26.88 10.80
CA SER A 54 -1.27 -27.15 10.51
C SER A 54 -1.53 -27.19 8.99
N SER A 55 -2.16 -28.26 8.53
CA SER A 55 -2.74 -28.36 7.19
C SER A 55 -3.91 -27.39 7.02
N ASP A 56 -4.63 -27.14 8.11
CA ASP A 56 -5.88 -26.40 8.06
C ASP A 56 -5.62 -24.90 7.99
N VAL A 57 -6.02 -24.31 6.87
CA VAL A 57 -6.02 -22.86 6.64
C VAL A 57 -7.44 -22.35 6.79
N GLN A 58 -7.66 -21.52 7.80
CA GLN A 58 -8.91 -20.80 8.00
C GLN A 58 -8.90 -19.52 7.17
N ARG A 59 -10.01 -19.28 6.48
CA ARG A 59 -10.22 -18.07 5.66
C ARG A 59 -11.07 -17.10 6.45
N ILE A 60 -10.46 -16.02 6.92
CA ILE A 60 -11.11 -15.04 7.81
C ILE A 60 -11.28 -13.72 7.06
N PRO A 61 -12.50 -13.18 6.92
CA PRO A 61 -12.70 -11.88 6.29
C PRO A 61 -12.09 -10.76 7.13
N ALA A 62 -11.39 -9.85 6.46
CA ALA A 62 -10.71 -8.73 7.10
C ALA A 62 -10.70 -7.49 6.20
N GLU A 63 -10.35 -6.35 6.77
CA GLU A 63 -10.21 -5.07 6.07
C GLU A 63 -8.81 -4.50 6.31
N ILE A 64 -8.18 -3.95 5.28
CA ILE A 64 -6.85 -3.36 5.43
C ILE A 64 -6.97 -1.97 6.05
N VAL A 65 -6.27 -1.75 7.17
CA VAL A 65 -6.27 -0.45 7.88
C VAL A 65 -5.01 0.35 7.58
N LYS A 66 -3.87 -0.33 7.44
CA LYS A 66 -2.58 0.33 7.26
C LYS A 66 -1.62 -0.54 6.47
N LEU A 67 -0.82 0.11 5.64
CA LEU A 67 0.21 -0.51 4.83
C LEU A 67 1.59 -0.16 5.41
N SER A 68 2.48 -1.15 5.45
CA SER A 68 3.88 -0.99 5.80
C SER A 68 4.73 -1.80 4.82
N SER A 69 6.02 -1.51 4.74
CA SER A 69 6.93 -2.13 3.76
C SER A 69 7.06 -3.65 3.91
N LYS A 70 6.86 -4.19 5.12
CA LYS A 70 7.00 -5.63 5.41
C LYS A 70 5.71 -6.32 5.82
N GLN A 71 4.72 -5.55 6.29
CA GLN A 71 3.52 -6.07 6.91
C GLN A 71 2.32 -5.19 6.56
N VAL A 72 1.13 -5.79 6.62
CA VAL A 72 -0.14 -5.10 6.43
C VAL A 72 -0.93 -5.21 7.72
N GLN A 73 -1.48 -4.10 8.19
CA GLN A 73 -2.38 -4.11 9.32
C GLN A 73 -3.80 -4.37 8.82
N ILE A 74 -4.41 -5.41 9.36
CA ILE A 74 -5.79 -5.78 9.06
C ILE A 74 -6.68 -5.59 10.29
N LYS A 75 -7.94 -5.26 10.05
CA LYS A 75 -9.04 -5.25 11.00
C LYS A 75 -9.85 -6.52 10.79
N VAL A 76 -9.95 -7.33 11.85
CA VAL A 76 -10.72 -8.58 11.85
C VAL A 76 -11.89 -8.41 12.80
N TYR A 77 -13.10 -8.70 12.33
CA TYR A 77 -14.30 -8.67 13.16
C TYR A 77 -14.44 -9.98 13.94
N LYS A 78 -14.78 -9.86 15.22
CA LYS A 78 -15.18 -10.96 16.10
C LYS A 78 -16.70 -11.04 16.16
N HIS A 79 -17.18 -12.08 16.81
CA HIS A 79 -18.58 -12.18 17.23
C HIS A 79 -18.92 -10.94 18.10
N ASN A 80 -20.09 -10.33 17.86
CA ASN A 80 -20.60 -9.11 18.52
C ASN A 80 -20.01 -7.76 18.05
N ASN A 81 -19.63 -7.61 16.77
CA ASN A 81 -19.12 -6.37 16.17
C ASN A 81 -17.82 -5.81 16.79
N GLU A 82 -17.23 -6.50 17.76
CA GLU A 82 -15.89 -6.19 18.22
C GLU A 82 -14.88 -6.43 17.09
N PHE A 83 -13.80 -5.67 17.07
CA PHE A 83 -12.73 -5.88 16.10
C PHE A 83 -11.37 -5.84 16.75
N VAL A 84 -10.42 -6.53 16.13
CA VAL A 84 -9.02 -6.51 16.52
C VAL A 84 -8.17 -6.12 15.33
N ASN A 85 -7.20 -5.25 15.58
CA ASN A 85 -6.20 -4.90 14.59
C ASN A 85 -4.99 -5.84 14.74
N ARG A 86 -4.53 -6.40 13.62
CA ARG A 86 -3.39 -7.33 13.60
C ARG A 86 -2.48 -7.03 12.42
N TRP A 87 -1.18 -7.03 12.68
CA TRP A 87 -0.17 -7.01 11.63
C TRP A 87 0.05 -8.40 11.08
N VAL A 88 -0.04 -8.54 9.76
CA VAL A 88 0.10 -9.80 9.05
C VAL A 88 1.04 -9.66 7.86
N ASN A 89 1.63 -10.79 7.46
CA ASN A 89 2.39 -10.83 6.22
C ASN A 89 1.43 -10.77 5.03
N PRO A 90 1.64 -9.88 4.04
CA PRO A 90 0.77 -9.78 2.87
C PRO A 90 0.65 -11.09 2.06
N ASN A 91 1.61 -12.00 2.15
CA ASN A 91 1.53 -13.34 1.51
C ASN A 91 0.46 -14.24 2.15
N LYS A 92 -0.06 -13.88 3.33
CA LYS A 92 -1.19 -14.55 3.98
C LYS A 92 -2.52 -13.87 3.71
N LEU A 93 -2.56 -12.93 2.77
CA LEU A 93 -3.77 -12.23 2.37
C LEU A 93 -4.13 -12.60 0.93
N GLU A 94 -5.40 -12.91 0.72
CA GLU A 94 -6.00 -13.09 -0.59
C GLU A 94 -6.89 -11.89 -0.92
N ASN A 95 -6.83 -11.43 -2.16
CA ASN A 95 -7.74 -10.41 -2.64
C ASN A 95 -9.15 -11.01 -2.82
N SER A 96 -10.17 -10.41 -2.21
CA SER A 96 -11.55 -10.87 -2.34
C SER A 96 -12.12 -10.67 -3.75
N THR A 97 -11.48 -9.84 -4.59
CA THR A 97 -11.94 -9.53 -5.96
C THR A 97 -11.64 -10.63 -6.99
N LYS A 98 -11.01 -11.75 -6.61
CA LYS A 98 -10.94 -12.94 -7.49
C LYS A 98 -12.22 -13.77 -7.39
N ILE A 99 -13.35 -13.15 -7.69
CA ILE A 99 -14.57 -13.88 -8.08
C ILE A 99 -14.62 -13.74 -9.60
N LYS A 100 -14.39 -14.85 -10.29
CA LYS A 100 -14.50 -14.96 -11.75
C LYS A 100 -15.96 -15.15 -12.12
#